data_AF-A0A061S7S4-F1
#
_entry.id   AF-A0A061S7S4-F1
#
_cell.length_a   1.000
_cell.length_b   1.000
_cell.length_c   1.000
_cell.angle_alpha   90.00
_cell.angle_beta   90.00
_cell.angle_gamma   90.00
#
_symmetry.space_group_name_H-M   'P 1'
#
loop_
_entity.id
_entity.type
_entity.pdbx_description
1 polymer ?
#
loop_
_entity_poly.entity_id
_entity_poly.type
_entity_poly.pdbx_seq_one_letter_code
_entity_poly.pdbx_strand_id
1 'polypeptide(L)'
;GLPEDKIPSQEDVEAAARLANAHEFIMALPEGYHTSCGDKGVQISGGQKQRIAIARALVRKPSVLLLDEATSALDADSEHIVQEALDRVMRGRTVVVIAHRLSTVQDANRIIVVKAGRVAESGTHQQLVAQAGAYSALVRRQMARAGSGSFSSLAGFGTSDG
;
A
#
# COMPACT_ATOMS: atom_id res chain seq x y z
N GLY A 1 -19.34 2.56 5.96
CA GLY A 1 -18.44 2.47 7.13
C GLY A 1 -19.28 2.45 8.39
N LEU A 2 -18.65 2.22 9.55
CA LEU A 2 -19.30 2.40 10.84
C LEU A 2 -19.69 3.89 11.02
N PRO A 3 -20.84 4.20 11.65
CA PRO A 3 -21.22 5.57 12.02
C PRO A 3 -20.13 6.23 12.88
N GLU A 4 -19.96 7.56 12.77
CA GLU A 4 -18.89 8.30 13.48
C GLU A 4 -18.99 8.21 15.00
N ASP A 5 -20.21 8.04 15.52
CA ASP A 5 -20.60 7.93 16.92
C ASP A 5 -20.47 6.51 17.49
N LYS A 6 -20.21 5.50 16.66
CA LYS A 6 -20.07 4.11 17.11
C LYS A 6 -18.62 3.81 17.49
N ILE A 7 -18.40 3.51 18.77
CA ILE A 7 -17.14 2.98 19.28
C ILE A 7 -16.94 1.56 18.70
N PRO A 8 -15.82 1.25 18.03
CA PRO A 8 -15.53 -0.10 17.55
C PRO A 8 -15.47 -1.10 18.70
N SER A 9 -16.01 -2.30 18.51
CA SER A 9 -15.84 -3.38 19.48
C SER A 9 -14.40 -3.90 19.48
N GLN A 10 -14.02 -4.64 20.53
CA GLN A 10 -12.74 -5.34 20.55
C GLN A 10 -12.57 -6.28 19.34
N GLU A 11 -13.65 -6.93 18.91
CA GLU A 11 -13.66 -7.79 17.72
C GLU A 11 -13.38 -6.98 16.43
N ASP A 12 -13.95 -5.78 16.29
CA ASP A 12 -13.66 -4.91 15.14
C ASP A 12 -12.17 -4.49 15.14
N VAL A 13 -11.60 -4.19 16.32
CA VAL A 13 -10.18 -3.84 16.47
C VAL A 13 -9.29 -5.02 16.08
N GLU A 14 -9.59 -6.22 16.56
CA GLU A 14 -8.84 -7.43 16.23
C GLU A 14 -8.93 -7.79 14.76
N ALA A 15 -10.13 -7.71 14.17
CA ALA A 15 -10.31 -7.96 12.74
C ALA A 15 -9.48 -6.97 11.89
N ALA A 16 -9.51 -5.69 12.24
CA ALA A 16 -8.71 -4.67 11.57
C ALA A 16 -7.20 -4.90 11.76
N ALA A 17 -6.77 -5.29 12.96
CA ALA A 17 -5.38 -5.62 13.24
C ALA A 17 -4.90 -6.86 12.47
N ARG A 18 -5.74 -7.89 12.30
CA ARG A 18 -5.40 -9.07 11.48
C ARG A 18 -5.25 -8.69 10.01
N LEU A 19 -6.16 -7.88 9.46
CA LEU A 19 -6.07 -7.37 8.09
C LEU A 19 -4.79 -6.56 7.85
N ALA A 20 -4.37 -5.77 8.86
CA ALA A 20 -3.16 -4.97 8.80
C ALA A 20 -1.87 -5.76 9.14
N ASN A 21 -1.95 -7.08 9.29
CA ASN A 21 -0.86 -7.94 9.78
C ASN A 21 -0.25 -7.49 11.12
N ALA A 22 -1.04 -6.85 11.97
CA ALA A 22 -0.63 -6.29 13.25
C ALA A 22 -0.93 -7.19 14.45
N HIS A 23 -1.94 -8.05 14.33
CA HIS A 23 -2.43 -8.85 15.46
C HIS A 23 -1.34 -9.70 16.13
N GLU A 24 -0.55 -10.44 15.34
CA GLU A 24 0.45 -11.36 15.88
C GLU A 24 1.53 -10.65 16.72
N PHE A 25 2.06 -9.53 16.23
CA PHE A 25 3.06 -8.80 16.99
C PHE A 25 2.45 -8.11 18.22
N ILE A 26 1.20 -7.64 18.14
CA ILE A 26 0.51 -7.04 19.29
C ILE A 26 0.35 -8.10 20.38
N MET A 27 -0.10 -9.31 20.02
CA MET A 27 -0.27 -10.41 20.97
C MET A 27 1.05 -10.93 21.55
N ALA A 28 2.17 -10.72 20.87
CA ALA A 28 3.51 -11.05 21.38
C ALA A 28 4.03 -10.04 22.43
N LEU A 29 3.35 -8.89 22.61
CA LEU A 29 3.70 -7.93 23.66
C LEU A 29 3.25 -8.41 25.04
N PRO A 30 3.91 -7.99 26.14
CA PRO A 30 3.62 -8.48 27.49
C PRO A 30 2.16 -8.35 27.93
N GLU A 31 1.46 -7.31 27.48
CA GLU A 31 0.05 -7.04 27.81
C GLU A 31 -0.86 -7.07 26.58
N GLY A 32 -0.39 -7.63 25.46
CA GLY A 32 -1.17 -7.70 24.23
C GLY A 32 -1.63 -6.31 23.77
N TYR A 33 -2.93 -6.19 23.47
CA TYR A 33 -3.59 -4.93 23.11
C TYR A 33 -3.59 -3.85 24.22
N HIS A 34 -3.34 -4.23 25.48
CA HIS A 34 -3.27 -3.29 26.60
C HIS A 34 -1.87 -2.69 26.78
N THR A 35 -0.88 -3.18 26.03
CA THR A 35 0.50 -2.71 26.12
C THR A 35 0.60 -1.21 25.83
N SER A 36 1.11 -0.44 26.79
CA SER A 36 1.40 0.98 26.60
C SER A 36 2.56 1.19 25.63
N CYS A 37 2.38 2.10 24.66
CA CYS A 37 3.34 2.38 23.58
C CYS A 37 3.86 3.83 23.67
N GLY A 38 5.12 4.08 23.29
CA GLY A 38 5.71 5.43 23.24
C GLY A 38 6.85 5.64 24.23
N ASP A 39 7.18 6.90 24.55
CA ASP A 39 8.39 7.27 25.30
C ASP A 39 8.49 6.64 26.70
N LYS A 40 7.34 6.30 27.31
CA LYS A 40 7.24 5.63 28.62
C LYS A 40 6.80 4.17 28.53
N GLY A 41 6.68 3.61 27.32
CA GLY A 41 6.15 2.28 27.05
C GLY A 41 7.06 1.47 26.12
N VAL A 42 6.52 0.42 25.52
CA VAL A 42 7.26 -0.41 24.56
C VAL A 42 7.56 0.42 23.30
N GLN A 43 8.81 0.33 22.85
CA GLN A 43 9.23 0.92 21.59
C GLN A 43 8.71 0.08 20.42
N ILE A 44 7.94 0.73 19.55
CA ILE A 44 7.37 0.13 18.35
C ILE A 44 8.19 0.58 17.14
N SER A 45 8.58 -0.37 16.28
CA SER A 45 9.32 -0.08 15.06
C SER A 45 8.49 0.74 14.06
N GLY A 46 9.13 1.35 13.07
CA GLY A 46 8.42 2.08 12.00
C GLY A 46 7.36 1.20 11.31
N GLY A 47 7.72 -0.03 10.94
CA GLY A 47 6.81 -0.97 10.28
C GLY A 47 5.63 -1.39 11.14
N GLN A 48 5.84 -1.58 12.44
CA GLN A 48 4.76 -1.86 13.36
C GLN A 48 3.83 -0.64 13.56
N LYS A 49 4.38 0.58 13.71
CA LYS A 49 3.57 1.83 13.79
C LYS A 49 2.69 1.99 12.56
N GLN A 50 3.22 1.67 11.39
CA GLN A 50 2.48 1.76 10.15
C GLN A 50 1.37 0.72 10.04
N ARG A 51 1.62 -0.53 10.42
CA ARG A 51 0.57 -1.55 10.51
C ARG A 51 -0.55 -1.15 11.46
N ILE A 52 -0.23 -0.51 12.59
CA ILE A 52 -1.24 0.07 13.50
C ILE A 52 -2.02 1.19 12.82
N ALA A 53 -1.34 2.08 12.07
CA ALA A 53 -2.02 3.15 11.34
C ALA A 53 -2.99 2.61 10.27
N ILE A 54 -2.61 1.54 9.57
CA ILE A 54 -3.47 0.83 8.62
C ILE A 54 -4.66 0.23 9.37
N ALA A 55 -4.45 -0.53 10.46
CA ALA A 55 -5.53 -1.08 11.27
C ALA A 55 -6.51 0.01 11.75
N ARG A 56 -6.00 1.17 12.16
CA ARG A 56 -6.80 2.33 12.57
C ARG A 56 -7.66 2.87 11.43
N ALA A 57 -7.16 2.91 10.20
CA ALA A 57 -7.96 3.30 9.04
C ALA A 57 -9.06 2.25 8.73
N LEU A 58 -8.76 0.96 8.94
CA LEU A 58 -9.65 -0.15 8.60
C LEU A 58 -10.75 -0.42 9.61
N VAL A 59 -10.55 -0.09 10.88
CA VAL A 59 -11.49 -0.42 11.95
C VAL A 59 -12.90 0.10 11.65
N ARG A 60 -13.01 1.24 10.97
CA ARG A 60 -14.28 1.86 10.54
C ARG A 60 -14.84 1.33 9.23
N LYS A 61 -14.17 0.38 8.58
CA LYS A 61 -14.55 -0.25 7.30
C LYS A 61 -14.89 0.83 6.24
N PRO A 62 -13.94 1.72 5.89
CA PRO A 62 -14.20 2.81 4.96
C PRO A 62 -14.48 2.27 3.55
N SER A 63 -15.31 3.00 2.79
CA SER A 63 -15.57 2.74 1.37
C SER A 63 -14.48 3.29 0.47
N VAL A 64 -13.82 4.37 0.91
CA VAL A 64 -12.71 5.03 0.22
C VAL A 64 -11.49 5.08 1.14
N LEU A 65 -10.34 4.64 0.64
CA LEU A 65 -9.06 4.68 1.36
C LEU A 65 -8.09 5.59 0.60
N LEU A 66 -7.47 6.53 1.30
CA LEU A 66 -6.38 7.35 0.78
C LEU A 66 -5.06 6.88 1.40
N LEU A 67 -4.09 6.53 0.57
CA LEU A 67 -2.76 6.10 0.99
C LEU A 67 -1.74 7.10 0.47
N ASP A 68 -1.09 7.81 1.38
CA ASP A 68 -0.05 8.78 1.06
C ASP A 68 1.31 8.21 1.43
N GLU A 69 2.14 7.91 0.42
CA GLU A 69 3.52 7.44 0.56
C GLU A 69 3.76 6.36 1.62
N ALA A 70 2.79 5.45 1.80
CA ALA A 70 2.77 4.59 2.98
C ALA A 70 4.11 3.88 3.21
N THR A 71 4.77 3.33 2.19
CA THR A 71 5.94 2.45 2.39
C THR A 71 7.32 3.12 2.37
N SER A 72 7.43 4.45 2.24
CA SER A 72 8.72 5.12 1.98
C SER A 72 9.67 5.15 3.19
N ALA A 73 9.16 4.98 4.41
CA ALA A 73 9.93 5.09 5.65
C ALA A 73 10.31 3.73 6.27
N LEU A 74 10.13 2.61 5.55
CA LEU A 74 10.33 1.25 6.06
C LEU A 74 11.58 0.58 5.50
N ASP A 75 12.16 -0.33 6.29
CA ASP A 75 13.09 -1.35 5.81
C ASP A 75 12.37 -2.34 4.87
N ALA A 76 13.15 -3.03 4.02
CA ALA A 76 12.61 -3.86 2.94
C ALA A 76 11.71 -5.02 3.43
N ASP A 77 12.05 -5.64 4.55
CA ASP A 77 11.26 -6.75 5.12
C ASP A 77 9.95 -6.24 5.69
N SER A 78 9.99 -5.15 6.46
CA SER A 78 8.79 -4.48 6.98
C SER A 78 7.88 -3.97 5.86
N GLU A 79 8.46 -3.50 4.75
CA GLU A 79 7.72 -3.02 3.60
C GLU A 79 6.93 -4.13 2.91
N HIS A 80 7.53 -5.30 2.69
CA HIS A 80 6.84 -6.43 2.07
C HIS A 80 5.58 -6.80 2.85
N ILE A 81 5.72 -6.93 4.16
CA ILE A 81 4.62 -7.27 5.07
C ILE A 81 3.50 -6.23 5.01
N VAL A 82 3.87 -4.96 4.95
CA VAL A 82 2.91 -3.86 4.85
C VAL A 82 2.21 -3.85 3.49
N GLN A 83 2.93 -4.16 2.40
CA GLN A 83 2.34 -4.25 1.07
C GLN A 83 1.30 -5.38 1.00
N GLU A 84 1.60 -6.56 1.54
CA GLU A 84 0.62 -7.67 1.61
C GLU A 84 -0.64 -7.30 2.40
N ALA A 85 -0.49 -6.50 3.46
CA ALA A 85 -1.63 -5.98 4.20
C ALA A 85 -2.46 -5.01 3.35
N LEU A 86 -1.80 -4.08 2.64
CA LEU A 86 -2.46 -3.13 1.73
C LEU A 86 -3.18 -3.85 0.59
N ASP A 87 -2.58 -4.87 -0.03
CA ASP A 87 -3.19 -5.61 -1.13
C ASP A 87 -4.46 -6.35 -0.69
N ARG A 88 -4.47 -6.92 0.52
CA ARG A 88 -5.67 -7.52 1.12
C ARG A 88 -6.75 -6.48 1.39
N VAL A 89 -6.35 -5.31 1.85
CA VAL A 89 -7.24 -4.19 2.19
C VAL A 89 -7.89 -3.57 0.97
N MET A 90 -7.16 -3.46 -0.14
CA MET A 90 -7.61 -2.83 -1.37
C MET A 90 -8.78 -3.59 -2.03
N ARG A 91 -8.93 -4.88 -1.76
CA ARG A 91 -10.02 -5.70 -2.32
C ARG A 91 -11.38 -5.19 -1.85
N GLY A 92 -12.25 -4.88 -2.81
CA GLY A 92 -13.63 -4.44 -2.55
C GLY A 92 -13.75 -3.01 -2.02
N ARG A 93 -12.71 -2.16 -2.19
CA ARG A 93 -12.72 -0.75 -1.78
C ARG A 93 -12.23 0.15 -2.91
N THR A 94 -12.66 1.40 -2.89
CA THR A 94 -12.02 2.44 -3.71
C THR A 94 -10.75 2.89 -2.99
N VAL A 95 -9.60 2.75 -3.64
CA VAL A 95 -8.32 3.17 -3.06
C VAL A 95 -7.66 4.21 -3.96
N VAL A 96 -7.28 5.33 -3.36
CA VAL A 96 -6.48 6.37 -3.98
C VAL A 96 -5.09 6.29 -3.36
N VAL A 97 -4.08 6.06 -4.18
CA VAL A 97 -2.69 5.93 -3.72
C VAL A 97 -1.83 7.02 -4.36
N ILE A 98 -1.07 7.71 -3.53
CA ILE A 98 0.04 8.55 -3.95
C ILE A 98 1.30 7.69 -3.82
N ALA A 99 1.86 7.26 -4.95
CA ALA A 99 2.92 6.27 -4.99
C ALA A 99 4.21 6.83 -5.60
N HIS A 100 5.34 6.49 -4.97
CA HIS A 100 6.69 6.68 -5.52
C HIS A 100 7.29 5.41 -6.13
N ARG A 101 6.61 4.27 -5.99
CA ARG A 101 7.08 2.96 -6.48
C ARG A 101 6.32 2.53 -7.73
N LEU A 102 7.06 2.04 -8.73
CA LEU A 102 6.49 1.61 -10.00
C LEU A 102 5.50 0.46 -9.84
N SER A 103 5.80 -0.52 -8.99
CA SER A 103 4.98 -1.71 -8.77
C SER A 103 3.54 -1.34 -8.38
N THR A 104 3.39 -0.49 -7.37
CA THR A 104 2.08 -0.02 -6.90
C THR A 104 1.31 0.76 -7.97
N VAL A 105 2.02 1.49 -8.83
CA VAL A 105 1.41 2.28 -9.91
C VAL A 105 1.00 1.40 -11.09
N GLN A 106 1.78 0.37 -11.40
CA GLN A 106 1.56 -0.51 -12.54
C GLN A 106 0.26 -1.33 -12.40
N ASP A 107 -0.06 -1.75 -11.19
CA ASP A 107 -1.24 -2.57 -10.90
C ASP A 107 -2.54 -1.74 -10.73
N ALA A 108 -2.45 -0.41 -10.82
CA ALA A 108 -3.60 0.46 -10.63
C ALA A 108 -4.60 0.37 -11.80
N ASN A 109 -5.90 0.33 -11.47
CA ASN A 109 -6.95 0.34 -12.50
C ASN A 109 -6.99 1.64 -13.30
N ARG A 110 -6.57 2.76 -12.68
CA ARG A 110 -6.43 4.06 -13.33
C ARG A 110 -5.31 4.85 -12.67
N ILE A 111 -4.48 5.47 -13.50
CA ILE A 111 -3.34 6.29 -13.11
C ILE A 111 -3.64 7.73 -13.53
N ILE A 112 -3.37 8.67 -12.63
CA ILE A 112 -3.49 10.11 -12.88
C ILE A 112 -2.11 10.73 -12.66
N VAL A 113 -1.56 11.35 -13.70
CA VAL A 113 -0.29 12.07 -13.61
C VAL A 113 -0.56 13.54 -13.37
N VAL A 114 -0.05 14.06 -12.27
CA VAL A 114 -0.16 15.49 -11.91
C VAL A 114 1.16 16.19 -12.22
N LYS A 115 1.11 17.28 -12.99
CA LYS A 115 2.26 18.13 -13.32
C LYS A 115 1.88 19.59 -13.14
N ALA A 116 2.69 20.34 -12.38
CA ALA A 116 2.45 21.76 -12.08
C ALA A 116 1.01 22.04 -11.57
N GLY A 117 0.51 21.17 -10.68
CA GLY A 117 -0.82 21.31 -10.08
C GLY A 117 -2.00 20.98 -11.01
N ARG A 118 -1.78 20.43 -12.20
CA ARG A 118 -2.83 20.03 -13.14
C ARG A 118 -2.70 18.57 -13.55
N VAL A 119 -3.82 17.94 -13.88
CA VAL A 119 -3.82 16.60 -14.50
C VAL A 119 -3.22 16.73 -15.89
N ALA A 120 -2.06 16.11 -16.09
CA ALA A 120 -1.34 16.08 -17.36
C ALA A 120 -1.75 14.86 -18.19
N GLU A 121 -1.88 13.69 -17.56
CA GLU A 121 -2.21 12.43 -18.21
C GLU A 121 -3.14 11.59 -17.32
N SER A 122 -3.96 10.75 -17.94
CA SER A 122 -4.86 9.83 -17.25
C SER A 122 -5.08 8.58 -18.10
N GLY A 123 -4.96 7.40 -17.52
CA GLY A 123 -5.21 6.13 -18.23
C GLY A 123 -4.76 4.92 -17.44
N THR A 124 -4.78 3.75 -18.09
CA THR A 124 -4.12 2.55 -17.56
C THR A 124 -2.61 2.61 -17.77
N HIS A 125 -1.85 1.76 -17.07
CA HIS A 125 -0.41 1.64 -17.27
C HIS A 125 -0.05 1.48 -18.76
N GLN A 126 -0.69 0.54 -19.45
CA GLN A 126 -0.44 0.24 -20.86
C GLN A 126 -0.71 1.45 -21.77
N GLN A 127 -1.82 2.17 -21.54
CA GLN A 127 -2.17 3.36 -22.32
C GLN A 127 -1.14 4.47 -22.15
N LEU A 128 -0.72 4.73 -20.91
CA LEU A 128 0.22 5.82 -20.59
C LEU A 128 1.65 5.52 -21.03
N VAL A 129 2.09 4.25 -21.00
CA VAL A 129 3.39 3.84 -21.54
C VAL A 129 3.43 4.06 -23.06
N ALA A 130 2.36 3.67 -23.77
CA ALA A 130 2.24 3.79 -25.21
C ALA A 130 2.19 5.25 -25.70
N GLN A 131 1.61 6.16 -24.92
CA GLN A 131 1.57 7.60 -25.22
C GLN A 131 2.96 8.27 -25.20
N ALA A 132 3.99 7.59 -24.65
CA ALA A 132 5.36 8.11 -24.56
C ALA A 132 5.47 9.49 -23.87
N GLY A 133 4.53 9.80 -22.97
CA GLY A 133 4.45 11.06 -22.23
C GLY A 133 5.30 11.11 -20.96
N ALA A 134 4.92 11.99 -20.04
CA ALA A 134 5.54 12.16 -18.72
C ALA A 134 5.52 10.88 -17.90
N TYR A 135 4.44 10.10 -17.96
CA TYR A 135 4.38 8.79 -17.31
C TYR A 135 5.47 7.85 -17.81
N SER A 136 5.55 7.66 -19.13
CA SER A 136 6.53 6.77 -19.77
C SER A 136 7.97 7.17 -19.43
N ALA A 137 8.26 8.48 -19.39
CA ALA A 137 9.56 8.98 -18.96
C ALA A 137 9.88 8.64 -17.49
N LEU A 138 8.89 8.73 -16.59
CA LEU A 138 9.01 8.33 -15.18
C LEU A 138 9.30 6.84 -15.05
N VAL A 139 8.54 5.99 -15.75
CA VAL A 139 8.72 4.53 -15.77
C VAL A 139 10.13 4.16 -16.21
N ARG A 140 10.61 4.73 -17.34
CA ARG A 140 11.97 4.45 -17.85
C ARG A 140 13.06 4.83 -16.85
N ARG A 141 12.91 5.96 -16.15
CA ARG A 141 13.86 6.38 -15.11
C ARG A 141 13.88 5.41 -13.92
N GLN A 142 12.71 4.94 -13.48
CA GLN A 142 12.63 3.97 -12.38
C GLN A 142 13.17 2.60 -12.78
N MET A 143 12.91 2.14 -14.01
CA MET A 143 13.50 0.91 -14.55
C MET A 143 15.02 1.00 -14.67
N ALA A 144 15.55 2.13 -15.15
CA ALA A 144 17.00 2.35 -15.20
C ALA A 144 17.65 2.33 -13.80
N ARG A 145 16.91 2.77 -12.77
CA ARG A 145 17.35 2.77 -11.37
C ARG A 145 17.23 1.39 -10.71
N ALA A 146 16.28 0.56 -11.15
CA ALA A 146 16.13 -0.84 -10.73
C ALA A 146 17.09 -1.79 -11.47
N GLY A 147 17.62 -1.39 -12.62
CA GLY A 147 18.53 -2.16 -13.48
C GLY A 147 19.94 -2.43 -12.93
N SER A 148 20.20 -2.17 -11.64
CA SER A 148 21.37 -2.71 -10.92
C SER A 148 21.06 -4.00 -10.13
N GLY A 149 19.83 -4.53 -10.22
CA GLY A 149 19.44 -5.85 -9.71
C GLY A 149 18.74 -6.66 -10.79
N SER A 150 19.35 -7.79 -11.18
CA SER A 150 18.85 -8.73 -12.19
C SER A 150 17.41 -9.18 -11.91
N PHE A 151 16.49 -8.95 -12.86
CA PHE A 151 15.24 -9.69 -12.98
C PHE A 151 15.13 -10.24 -14.40
N SER A 152 15.41 -11.53 -14.54
CA SER A 152 15.24 -12.29 -15.77
C SER A 152 13.79 -12.80 -15.92
N SER A 153 13.28 -12.58 -17.14
CA SER A 153 12.24 -13.32 -17.87
C SER A 153 10.80 -13.36 -17.32
N LEU A 154 9.94 -12.53 -17.92
CA LEU A 154 8.57 -12.90 -18.28
C LEU A 154 8.28 -12.32 -19.68
N ALA A 155 8.94 -12.89 -20.69
CA ALA A 155 8.50 -12.84 -22.08
C ALA A 155 8.09 -14.27 -22.46
N GLY A 156 6.78 -14.52 -22.51
CA GLY A 156 6.25 -15.88 -22.70
C GLY A 156 4.74 -15.94 -22.89
N PHE A 157 4.17 -15.06 -23.72
CA PHE A 157 2.86 -15.22 -24.37
C PHE A 157 2.91 -14.39 -25.66
N GLY A 158 2.58 -14.85 -26.86
CA GLY A 158 2.24 -16.16 -27.38
C GLY A 158 2.22 -16.05 -28.92
N THR A 159 2.27 -17.17 -29.62
CA THR A 159 1.80 -17.27 -31.00
C THR A 159 0.70 -18.32 -31.01
N SER A 160 -0.51 -17.83 -31.21
CA SER A 160 -1.70 -18.60 -31.58
C SER A 160 -1.58 -19.07 -33.02
N ASP A 161 -1.76 -20.37 -33.25
CA ASP A 161 -2.26 -20.93 -34.51
C ASP A 161 -3.25 -22.04 -34.15
N GLY A 162 -4.47 -21.96 -34.70
CA GLY A 162 -5.58 -22.88 -34.49
C GLY A 162 -6.94 -22.19 -34.60
#